data_AF-A0A2Y8ZQZ5-F1
#
_entry.id   AF-A0A2Y8ZQZ5-F1
#
_cell.length_a   1.000
_cell.length_b   1.000
_cell.length_c   1.000
_cell.angle_alpha   90.00
_cell.angle_beta   90.00
_cell.angle_gamma   90.00
#
_symmetry.space_group_name_H-M   'P 1'
#
loop_
_entity.id
_entity.type
_entity.pdbx_description
1 polymer ?
#
loop_
_entity_poly.entity_id
_entity_poly.type
_entity_poly.pdbx_seq_one_letter_code
_entity_poly.pdbx_strand_id
1 'polypeptide(L)'
;MTYDDQPVYPAVDSGGGQVRRPLHLRAPYVALVFVGGVAGTAAREGLSVAFPGHGGFPVTIFLINITGAFALGFLLELLVRLGSDEGPRRTARLLLGTGFLGGYTTYSTFAVGAVQLLQSGQHAAGGSYALATVILGELSTTAGILLGAALGRRRVR
;
A
#
# COMPACT_ATOMS: atom_id res chain seq x y z
N MET A 1 29.92 -57.01 -27.89
CA MET A 1 29.85 -55.57 -28.22
C MET A 1 28.72 -55.01 -27.39
N THR A 2 29.06 -54.58 -26.18
CA THR A 2 28.14 -54.34 -25.08
C THR A 2 27.88 -52.83 -25.00
N TYR A 3 26.61 -52.47 -24.86
CA TYR A 3 26.12 -51.10 -24.77
C TYR A 3 26.43 -50.56 -23.38
N ASP A 4 27.51 -49.79 -23.24
CA ASP A 4 27.88 -49.14 -21.98
C ASP A 4 28.50 -47.76 -22.27
N ASP A 5 27.62 -46.81 -22.60
CA ASP A 5 27.94 -45.37 -22.59
C ASP A 5 26.64 -44.65 -22.20
N GLN A 6 26.28 -44.74 -20.91
CA GLN A 6 25.32 -43.82 -20.33
C GLN A 6 26.07 -42.60 -19.79
N PRO A 7 25.66 -41.36 -20.13
CA PRO A 7 26.29 -40.18 -19.60
C PRO A 7 26.12 -40.13 -18.08
N VAL A 8 27.23 -40.05 -17.36
CA VAL A 8 27.26 -39.79 -15.91
C VAL A 8 26.78 -38.37 -15.67
N TYR A 9 25.47 -38.21 -15.47
CA TYR A 9 24.93 -36.96 -14.96
C TYR A 9 25.48 -36.75 -13.54
N PRO A 10 26.10 -35.60 -13.22
CA PRO A 10 26.43 -35.29 -11.84
C PRO A 10 25.14 -35.33 -11.03
N ALA A 11 25.14 -36.06 -9.92
CA ALA A 11 24.04 -36.05 -8.98
C ALA A 11 23.76 -34.59 -8.62
N VAL A 12 22.55 -34.11 -8.91
CA VAL A 12 22.10 -32.82 -8.42
C VAL A 12 22.15 -32.93 -6.91
N ASP A 13 23.10 -32.22 -6.30
CA ASP A 13 23.21 -32.10 -4.86
C ASP A 13 21.81 -31.74 -4.33
N SER A 14 21.16 -32.72 -3.70
CA SER A 14 19.90 -32.56 -3.01
C SER A 14 20.15 -31.87 -1.67
N GLY A 15 20.99 -30.82 -1.69
CA GLY A 15 21.24 -29.96 -0.58
C GLY A 15 19.90 -29.34 -0.19
N GLY A 16 19.41 -29.72 0.99
CA GLY A 16 18.13 -29.30 1.57
C GLY A 16 18.08 -27.81 1.87
N GLY A 17 18.15 -26.98 0.83
CA GLY A 17 17.74 -25.59 0.88
C GLY A 17 16.25 -25.60 1.12
N GLN A 18 15.84 -25.44 2.38
CA GLN A 18 14.44 -25.28 2.73
C GLN A 18 13.82 -24.26 1.78
N VAL A 19 12.91 -24.72 0.91
CA VAL A 19 12.16 -23.86 0.02
C VAL A 19 11.33 -22.95 0.92
N ARG A 20 11.87 -21.76 1.21
CA ARG A 20 11.21 -20.75 2.04
C ARG A 20 9.88 -20.44 1.36
N ARG A 21 8.76 -20.92 1.93
CA ARG A 21 7.43 -20.67 1.38
C ARG A 21 7.25 -19.16 1.09
N PRO A 22 6.69 -18.79 -0.07
CA PRO A 22 6.36 -17.40 -0.40
C PRO A 22 5.59 -16.69 0.72
N LEU A 23 5.82 -15.39 0.89
CA LEU A 23 5.23 -14.63 2.01
C LEU A 23 3.69 -14.66 2.02
N HIS A 24 3.06 -14.64 0.85
CA HIS A 24 1.59 -14.69 0.70
C HIS A 24 0.99 -16.07 1.09
N LEU A 25 1.81 -17.12 1.20
CA LEU A 25 1.38 -18.45 1.65
C LEU A 25 1.63 -18.66 3.16
N ARG A 26 2.14 -17.65 3.86
CA ARG A 26 2.36 -17.71 5.31
C ARG A 26 1.18 -17.05 6.02
N ALA A 27 0.35 -17.88 6.65
CA ALA A 27 -0.80 -17.46 7.45
C ALA A 27 -0.57 -16.25 8.37
N PRO A 28 0.55 -16.13 9.14
CA PRO A 28 0.73 -14.97 10.02
C PRO A 28 0.84 -13.65 9.26
N TYR A 29 1.43 -13.64 8.07
CA TYR A 29 1.56 -12.41 7.27
C TYR A 29 0.23 -12.01 6.64
N VAL A 30 -0.57 -12.98 6.20
CA VAL A 30 -1.94 -12.73 5.73
C VAL A 30 -2.81 -12.18 6.87
N ALA A 31 -2.68 -12.72 8.08
CA ALA A 31 -3.41 -12.24 9.25
C ALA A 31 -3.08 -10.77 9.59
N LEU A 32 -1.81 -10.36 9.48
CA LEU A 32 -1.42 -8.96 9.67
C LEU A 32 -2.09 -8.04 8.65
N VAL A 33 -2.07 -8.40 7.37
CA VAL A 33 -2.72 -7.62 6.30
C VAL A 33 -4.22 -7.56 6.53
N PHE A 34 -4.84 -8.67 6.92
CA PHE A 34 -6.26 -8.76 7.22
C PHE A 34 -6.66 -7.82 8.37
N VAL A 35 -5.99 -7.92 9.52
CA VAL A 35 -6.27 -7.07 10.70
C VAL A 35 -6.09 -5.59 10.36
N GLY A 36 -5.00 -5.24 9.68
CA GLY A 36 -4.77 -3.88 9.21
C GLY A 36 -5.88 -3.41 8.26
N GLY A 37 -6.22 -4.23 7.27
CA GLY A 37 -7.22 -3.90 6.25
C GLY A 37 -8.63 -3.69 6.81
N VAL A 38 -9.04 -4.52 7.77
CA VAL A 38 -10.30 -4.35 8.51
C VAL A 38 -10.30 -3.01 9.26
N ALA A 39 -9.25 -2.71 10.01
CA ALA A 39 -9.14 -1.46 10.75
C ALA A 39 -9.10 -0.23 9.83
N GLY A 40 -8.36 -0.30 8.72
CA GLY A 40 -8.27 0.77 7.73
C GLY A 40 -9.61 1.04 7.05
N THR A 41 -10.30 -0.01 6.63
CA THR A 41 -11.65 0.09 6.05
C THR A 41 -12.64 0.67 7.03
N ALA A 42 -12.64 0.19 8.28
CA ALA A 42 -13.52 0.73 9.32
C ALA A 42 -13.25 2.21 9.60
N ALA A 43 -11.98 2.64 9.63
CA ALA A 43 -11.62 4.05 9.79
C ALA A 43 -12.14 4.90 8.62
N ARG A 44 -11.97 4.43 7.37
CA ARG A 44 -12.48 5.10 6.17
C ARG A 44 -14.00 5.25 6.21
N GLU A 45 -14.73 4.17 6.52
CA GLU A 45 -16.19 4.21 6.62
C GLU A 45 -16.66 5.11 7.76
N GLY A 46 -16.03 5.03 8.94
CA GLY A 46 -16.34 5.89 10.07
C GLY A 46 -16.15 7.37 9.76
N LEU A 47 -15.05 7.75 9.08
CA LEU A 47 -14.84 9.11 8.62
C LEU A 47 -15.86 9.55 7.57
N SER A 48 -16.21 8.67 6.63
CA SER A 48 -17.20 8.97 5.59
C SER A 48 -18.60 9.21 6.15
N VAL A 49 -18.97 8.48 7.22
CA VAL A 49 -20.23 8.69 7.95
C VAL A 49 -20.18 9.96 8.81
N ALA A 50 -19.08 10.19 9.51
CA ALA A 50 -18.94 11.36 10.41
C ALA A 50 -18.85 12.68 9.64
N PHE A 51 -18.22 12.66 8.45
CA PHE A 51 -18.02 13.81 7.59
C PHE A 51 -18.57 13.50 6.20
N PRO A 52 -19.89 13.56 5.99
CA PRO A 52 -20.46 13.39 4.67
C PRO A 52 -20.02 14.53 3.74
N GLY A 53 -19.86 14.21 2.45
CA GLY A 53 -19.54 15.21 1.43
C GLY A 53 -20.57 16.34 1.38
N HIS A 54 -20.11 17.57 1.10
CA HIS A 54 -20.99 18.74 1.00
C HIS A 54 -21.32 19.01 -0.48
N GLY A 55 -22.60 19.26 -0.80
CA GLY A 55 -23.03 19.60 -2.16
C GLY A 55 -22.75 18.51 -3.21
N GLY A 56 -22.65 17.24 -2.80
CA GLY A 56 -22.32 16.12 -3.68
C GLY A 56 -20.82 15.95 -3.97
N PHE A 57 -19.96 16.82 -3.44
CA PHE A 57 -18.50 16.68 -3.60
C PHE A 57 -17.93 15.71 -2.55
N PRO A 58 -17.22 14.63 -2.97
CA PRO A 58 -16.70 13.59 -2.08
C PRO A 58 -15.39 14.01 -1.36
N VAL A 59 -15.44 15.12 -0.62
CA VAL A 59 -14.26 15.71 0.07
C VAL A 59 -13.60 14.75 1.06
N THR A 60 -14.39 13.90 1.72
CA THR A 60 -13.85 12.99 2.72
C THR A 60 -13.00 11.89 2.07
N ILE A 61 -13.48 11.33 0.96
CA ILE A 61 -12.70 10.36 0.18
C ILE A 61 -11.45 11.01 -0.44
N PHE A 62 -11.56 12.26 -0.89
CA PHE A 62 -10.40 13.04 -1.32
C PHE A 62 -9.33 13.08 -0.21
N LEU A 63 -9.69 13.59 0.97
CA LEU A 63 -8.76 13.76 2.09
C LEU A 63 -8.19 12.43 2.58
N ILE A 64 -9.00 11.38 2.61
CA ILE A 64 -8.57 10.03 2.97
C ILE A 64 -7.46 9.54 2.03
N ASN A 65 -7.65 9.69 0.71
CA ASN A 65 -6.62 9.30 -0.26
C ASN A 65 -5.35 10.14 -0.14
N ILE A 66 -5.47 11.47 0.01
CA ILE A 66 -4.32 12.38 0.14
C ILE A 66 -3.51 12.07 1.40
N THR A 67 -4.17 11.97 2.55
CA THR A 67 -3.52 11.67 3.84
C THR A 67 -2.93 10.27 3.87
N GLY A 68 -3.63 9.28 3.29
CA GLY A 68 -3.14 7.91 3.20
C GLY A 68 -1.92 7.78 2.29
N ALA A 69 -1.91 8.46 1.15
CA ALA A 69 -0.76 8.52 0.23
C ALA A 69 0.48 9.13 0.92
N PHE A 70 0.32 10.25 1.62
CA PHE A 70 1.38 10.84 2.44
C PHE A 70 1.91 9.87 3.49
N ALA A 71 1.01 9.28 4.29
CA ALA A 71 1.38 8.37 5.37
C ALA A 71 2.09 7.11 4.84
N LEU A 72 1.68 6.60 3.68
CA LEU A 72 2.30 5.43 3.06
C LEU A 72 3.71 5.76 2.55
N GLY A 73 3.88 6.88 1.85
CA GLY A 73 5.19 7.35 1.41
C GLY A 73 6.16 7.54 2.58
N PHE A 74 5.68 8.18 3.66
CA PHE A 74 6.45 8.38 4.88
C PHE A 74 6.84 7.06 5.57
N LEU A 75 5.88 6.15 5.74
CA LEU A 75 6.08 4.86 6.39
C LEU A 75 7.11 4.03 5.64
N LEU A 76 6.96 3.90 4.32
CA LEU A 76 7.84 3.06 3.51
C LEU A 76 9.27 3.60 3.49
N GLU A 77 9.44 4.92 3.34
CA GLU A 77 10.76 5.53 3.39
C GLU A 77 11.45 5.32 4.75
N LEU A 78 10.70 5.48 5.84
CA LEU A 78 11.23 5.25 7.19
C LEU A 78 11.68 3.79 7.36
N LEU A 79 10.87 2.82 6.90
CA LEU A 79 11.19 1.40 7.01
C LEU A 79 12.43 1.02 6.18
N VAL A 80 12.54 1.54 4.95
CA VAL A 80 13.71 1.32 4.08
C VAL A 80 14.99 1.82 4.75
N ARG A 81 14.95 2.99 5.40
CA ARG A 81 16.11 3.57 6.08
C ARG A 81 16.51 2.83 7.35
N LEU A 82 15.58 2.13 7.99
CA LEU A 82 15.87 1.37 9.19
C LEU A 82 16.61 0.06 8.88
N GLY A 83 16.56 -0.45 7.64
CA GLY A 83 17.31 -1.64 7.19
C GLY A 83 16.47 -2.60 6.34
N SER A 84 16.93 -3.85 6.21
CA SER A 84 16.26 -4.88 5.40
C SER A 84 14.82 -5.15 5.86
N ASP A 85 13.96 -5.51 4.90
CA ASP A 85 12.54 -5.86 5.10
C ASP A 85 12.37 -7.21 5.80
N GLU A 86 12.75 -7.27 7.07
CA GLU A 86 12.71 -8.47 7.91
C GLU A 86 12.19 -8.15 9.32
N GLY A 87 11.75 -9.20 10.02
CA GLY A 87 11.31 -9.12 11.41
C GLY A 87 10.25 -8.02 11.63
N PRO A 88 10.45 -7.12 12.62
CA PRO A 88 9.51 -6.05 12.93
C PRO A 88 9.21 -5.10 11.77
N ARG A 89 10.17 -4.86 10.87
CA ARG A 89 9.98 -3.94 9.73
C ARG A 89 9.00 -4.52 8.71
N ARG A 90 9.13 -5.81 8.40
CA ARG A 90 8.17 -6.53 7.56
C ARG A 90 6.79 -6.56 8.17
N THR A 91 6.70 -6.81 9.48
CA THR A 91 5.43 -6.78 10.22
C THR A 91 4.76 -5.41 10.09
N ALA A 92 5.51 -4.32 10.32
CA ALA A 92 4.99 -2.96 10.18
C ALA A 92 4.54 -2.65 8.74
N ARG A 93 5.34 -3.02 7.73
CA ARG A 93 5.00 -2.82 6.32
C ARG A 93 3.70 -3.53 5.92
N LEU A 94 3.52 -4.78 6.37
CA LEU A 94 2.33 -5.57 6.04
C LEU A 94 1.10 -5.10 6.81
N LEU A 95 1.21 -4.88 8.12
CA LEU A 95 0.10 -4.44 8.96
C LEU A 95 -0.35 -3.02 8.63
N LEU A 96 0.59 -2.07 8.59
CA LEU A 96 0.27 -0.65 8.45
C LEU A 96 0.25 -0.20 6.99
N GLY A 97 1.22 -0.63 6.18
CA GLY A 97 1.30 -0.25 4.78
C GLY A 97 0.26 -0.97 3.93
N THR A 98 0.42 -2.27 3.75
CA THR A 98 -0.47 -3.07 2.90
C THR A 98 -1.87 -3.24 3.51
N GLY A 99 -1.95 -3.49 4.82
CA GLY A 99 -3.21 -3.65 5.54
C GLY A 99 -3.94 -2.32 5.76
N PHE A 100 -3.54 -1.57 6.78
CA PHE A 100 -4.26 -0.39 7.23
C PHE A 100 -4.36 0.70 6.16
N LEU A 101 -3.24 1.19 5.63
CA LEU A 101 -3.26 2.27 4.63
C LEU A 101 -3.87 1.81 3.30
N GLY A 102 -3.69 0.53 2.94
CA GLY A 102 -4.37 -0.09 1.80
C GLY A 102 -5.89 -0.16 1.94
N GLY A 103 -6.43 -0.45 3.14
CA GLY A 103 -7.88 -0.43 3.40
C GLY A 103 -8.46 0.96 3.70
N TYR A 104 -7.62 1.84 4.26
CA TYR A 104 -7.95 3.24 4.54
C TYR A 104 -8.12 4.04 3.25
N THR A 105 -7.26 3.85 2.26
CA THR A 105 -7.39 4.51 0.95
C THR A 105 -8.33 3.72 0.03
N THR A 106 -8.90 4.37 -0.99
CA THR A 106 -9.83 3.72 -1.94
C THR A 106 -9.81 4.38 -3.31
N TYR A 107 -9.53 3.57 -4.34
CA TYR A 107 -9.68 4.00 -5.73
C TYR A 107 -11.12 3.83 -6.22
N SER A 108 -11.81 2.75 -5.82
CA SER A 108 -13.16 2.45 -6.32
C SER A 108 -14.18 3.51 -5.92
N THR A 109 -14.18 3.92 -4.65
CA THR A 109 -15.09 4.98 -4.17
C THR A 109 -14.76 6.34 -4.79
N PHE A 110 -13.46 6.62 -4.98
CA PHE A 110 -13.01 7.80 -5.72
C PHE A 110 -13.55 7.82 -7.16
N ALA A 111 -13.39 6.72 -7.91
CA ALA A 111 -13.83 6.63 -9.30
C ALA A 111 -15.35 6.81 -9.43
N VAL A 112 -16.13 6.18 -8.53
CA VAL A 112 -17.59 6.34 -8.47
C VAL A 112 -17.96 7.80 -8.19
N GLY A 113 -17.32 8.46 -7.22
CA GLY A 113 -17.59 9.86 -6.91
C GLY A 113 -17.28 10.81 -8.08
N ALA A 114 -16.19 10.56 -8.81
CA ALA A 114 -15.87 11.32 -10.01
C ALA A 114 -16.93 11.15 -11.10
N VAL A 115 -17.34 9.91 -11.38
CA VAL A 115 -18.39 9.62 -12.38
C VAL A 115 -19.74 10.22 -11.97
N GLN A 116 -20.10 10.17 -10.69
CA GLN A 116 -21.34 10.77 -10.19
C GLN A 116 -21.37 12.28 -10.40
N LEU A 117 -20.26 12.98 -10.13
CA LEU A 117 -20.15 14.42 -10.42
C LEU A 117 -20.34 14.70 -11.91
N LEU A 118 -19.70 13.94 -12.79
CA LEU A 118 -19.85 14.08 -14.24
C LEU A 118 -21.29 13.82 -14.70
N GLN A 119 -21.96 12.78 -14.18
CA GLN A 119 -23.34 12.44 -14.51
C GLN A 119 -24.35 13.47 -13.99
N SER A 120 -24.04 14.16 -12.90
CA SER A 120 -24.86 15.26 -12.37
C SER A 120 -24.72 16.58 -13.14
N GLY A 121 -24.00 16.60 -14.28
CA GLY A 121 -23.72 17.81 -15.07
C GLY A 121 -22.59 18.68 -14.50
N GLN A 122 -22.00 18.30 -13.36
CA GLN A 122 -20.90 19.03 -12.72
C GLN A 122 -19.55 18.64 -13.34
N HIS A 123 -19.40 18.80 -14.66
CA HIS A 123 -18.24 18.30 -15.41
C HIS A 123 -16.90 18.85 -14.93
N ALA A 124 -16.84 20.16 -14.66
CA ALA A 124 -15.62 20.80 -14.14
C ALA A 124 -15.25 20.27 -12.75
N ALA A 125 -16.23 20.04 -11.86
CA ALA A 125 -15.99 19.48 -10.54
C ALA A 125 -15.54 18.01 -10.62
N GLY A 126 -16.18 17.19 -11.46
CA GLY A 126 -15.79 15.79 -11.64
C GLY A 126 -14.39 15.64 -12.23
N GLY A 127 -14.06 16.43 -13.26
CA GLY A 127 -12.73 16.42 -13.88
C GLY A 127 -11.63 16.93 -12.94
N SER A 128 -11.88 18.04 -12.24
CA SER A 128 -10.91 18.58 -11.26
C SER A 128 -10.74 17.66 -10.07
N TYR A 129 -11.80 17.04 -9.54
CA TYR A 129 -11.72 16.03 -8.47
C TYR A 129 -10.85 14.84 -8.89
N ALA A 130 -11.05 14.32 -10.10
CA ALA A 130 -10.28 13.21 -10.65
C ALA A 130 -8.79 13.54 -10.74
N LEU A 131 -8.45 14.65 -11.40
CA LEU A 131 -7.07 15.08 -11.60
C LEU A 131 -6.39 15.47 -10.28
N ALA A 132 -7.07 16.24 -9.44
CA ALA A 132 -6.53 16.69 -8.16
C ALA A 132 -6.22 15.51 -7.23
N THR A 133 -7.10 14.50 -7.17
CA THR A 133 -6.85 13.33 -6.31
C THR A 133 -5.57 12.59 -6.71
N VAL A 134 -5.33 12.41 -8.01
CA VAL A 134 -4.14 11.72 -8.53
C VAL A 134 -2.88 12.57 -8.32
N ILE A 135 -2.90 13.82 -8.80
CA ILE A 135 -1.73 14.71 -8.75
C ILE A 135 -1.34 15.01 -7.30
N LEU A 136 -2.32 15.40 -6.46
CA LEU A 136 -2.03 15.70 -5.07
C LEU A 136 -1.70 14.43 -4.28
N GLY A 137 -2.21 13.26 -4.67
CA GLY A 137 -1.82 11.98 -4.07
C GLY A 137 -0.35 11.65 -4.33
N GLU A 138 0.12 11.85 -5.55
CA GLU A 138 1.53 11.69 -5.93
C GLU A 138 2.44 12.69 -5.21
N LEU A 139 2.06 13.96 -5.19
CA LEU A 139 2.79 15.00 -4.46
C LEU A 139 2.83 14.72 -2.96
N SER A 140 1.72 14.23 -2.39
CA SER A 140 1.63 13.85 -0.98
C SER A 140 2.53 12.67 -0.65
N THR A 141 2.55 11.64 -1.52
CA THR A 141 3.47 10.51 -1.38
C THR A 141 4.93 10.99 -1.39
N THR A 142 5.28 11.86 -2.34
CA THR A 142 6.60 12.46 -2.44
C THR A 142 6.95 13.27 -1.19
N ALA A 143 6.04 14.09 -0.68
CA ALA A 143 6.24 14.84 0.56
C ALA A 143 6.46 13.91 1.76
N GLY A 144 5.71 12.81 1.85
CA GLY A 144 5.89 11.78 2.86
C GLY A 144 7.29 11.15 2.81
N ILE A 145 7.75 10.78 1.61
CA ILE A 145 9.11 10.26 1.38
C ILE A 145 10.16 11.29 1.79
N LEU A 146 10.05 12.54 1.34
CA LEU A 146 11.02 13.59 1.68
C LEU A 146 11.12 13.83 3.19
N LEU A 147 9.98 13.81 3.90
CA LEU A 147 9.95 13.94 5.34
C LEU A 147 10.59 12.72 6.04
N GLY A 148 10.24 11.51 5.61
CA GLY A 148 10.86 10.26 6.11
C GLY A 148 12.38 10.29 5.94
N ALA A 149 12.84 10.80 4.80
CA ALA A 149 14.25 10.97 4.49
C ALA A 149 14.94 12.00 5.39
N ALA A 150 14.31 13.14 5.62
CA ALA A 150 14.86 14.19 6.47
C ALA A 150 15.02 13.71 7.93
N LEU A 151 14.04 12.98 8.47
CA LEU A 151 14.10 12.46 9.83
C LEU A 151 15.10 11.30 9.98
N GLY A 152 15.22 10.43 8.97
CA GLY A 152 16.20 9.35 8.97
C GLY A 152 17.65 9.86 9.01
N ARG A 153 17.97 10.94 8.29
CA ARG A 153 19.30 11.57 8.32
C ARG A 153 19.69 12.12 9.69
N ARG A 154 18.73 12.53 10.51
CA ARG A 154 18.97 13.07 11.86
C ARG A 154 19.27 12.00 12.90
N ARG A 155 18.92 10.73 12.66
CA ARG A 155 19.18 9.62 13.61
C ARG A 155 20.55 8.96 13.43
N VAL A 156 21.22 9.20 12.31
CA VAL A 156 22.53 8.62 11.97
C VAL A 156 23.68 9.60 12.29
N ARG A 157 23.37 10.87 12.53
CA ARG A 157 24.30 11.86 13.12
C ARG A 157 24.15 11.87 14.62
#